data_AF-A0A1M7UV46-F1
#
_entry.id   AF-A0A1M7UV46-F1
#
_cell.length_a   1.000
_cell.length_b   1.000
_cell.length_c   1.000
_cell.angle_alpha   90.00
_cell.angle_beta   90.00
_cell.angle_gamma   90.00
#
_symmetry.space_group_name_H-M   'P 1'
#
loop_
_entity.id
_entity.type
_entity.pdbx_description
1 polymer ?
#
loop_
_entity_poly.entity_id
_entity_poly.type
_entity_poly.pdbx_seq_one_letter_code
_entity_poly.pdbx_strand_id
1 'polypeptide(L)'
;MSKSPHSAEWKIKVVEDYLSGQGSYDYLAEVHGIGAKTLREWVHKYRKQGASCFKKKQGNAHYSKEFKTMCVEAVLRGEGSVDDIVANYTISAREVLRQWIKRYNANKELKDYDPKREVYMANARRKTTLAERKEMTEYCIAHGKDYKGTAALYDVSYSQVYTWVKNYLESGEAGLTDRRGKHKTDDEVDELE
;
A
#
# COMPACT_ATOMS: atom_id res chain seq x y z
N MET A 1 1.48 0.86 9.65
CA MET A 1 0.80 0.77 10.95
C MET A 1 1.52 -0.30 11.77
N SER A 2 2.04 0.04 12.94
CA SER A 2 2.64 -0.93 13.86
C SER A 2 1.62 -2.02 14.21
N LYS A 3 2.09 -3.25 14.42
CA LYS A 3 1.22 -4.32 14.92
C LYS A 3 0.65 -3.85 16.25
N SER A 4 -0.69 -3.73 16.34
CA SER A 4 -1.39 -3.49 17.60
C SER A 4 -0.85 -4.47 18.65
N PRO A 5 -0.33 -4.01 19.80
CA PRO A 5 0.23 -4.88 20.83
C PRO A 5 -0.85 -5.80 21.43
N HIS A 6 -2.11 -5.42 21.30
CA HIS A 6 -3.27 -6.15 21.80
C HIS A 6 -3.80 -7.17 20.78
N SER A 7 -3.94 -8.43 21.19
CA SER A 7 -4.57 -9.50 20.42
C SER A 7 -6.08 -9.24 20.24
N ALA A 8 -6.70 -9.86 19.24
CA ALA A 8 -8.14 -9.72 19.00
C ALA A 8 -8.96 -10.26 20.18
N GLU A 9 -8.57 -11.41 20.73
CA GLU A 9 -9.19 -12.05 21.90
C GLU A 9 -9.15 -11.15 23.13
N TRP A 10 -8.00 -10.52 23.39
CA TRP A 10 -7.88 -9.60 24.52
C TRP A 10 -8.82 -8.40 24.37
N LYS A 11 -8.96 -7.83 23.17
CA LYS A 11 -9.89 -6.72 22.92
C LYS A 11 -11.34 -7.12 23.13
N ILE A 12 -11.71 -8.34 22.71
CA ILE A 12 -13.05 -8.88 22.91
C ILE A 12 -13.34 -8.99 24.41
N LYS A 13 -12.42 -9.56 25.18
CA LYS A 13 -12.57 -9.69 26.63
C LYS A 13 -12.82 -8.34 27.31
N VAL A 14 -11.98 -7.33 27.03
CA VAL A 14 -12.14 -5.99 27.63
C VAL A 14 -13.50 -5.36 27.27
N VAL A 15 -14.00 -5.60 26.06
CA VAL A 15 -15.34 -5.13 25.66
C VAL A 15 -16.45 -5.91 26.36
N GLU A 16 -16.32 -7.22 26.53
CA GLU A 16 -17.27 -8.05 27.26
C GLU A 16 -17.31 -7.70 28.76
N ASP A 17 -16.17 -7.39 29.37
CA ASP A 17 -16.10 -6.90 30.75
C ASP A 17 -16.88 -5.58 30.91
N TYR A 18 -16.78 -4.67 29.93
CA TYR A 18 -17.62 -3.47 29.89
C TYR A 18 -19.11 -3.80 29.71
N LEU A 19 -19.47 -4.67 28.75
CA LEU A 19 -20.86 -5.01 28.46
C LEU A 19 -21.55 -5.80 29.59
N SER A 20 -20.79 -6.54 30.38
CA SER A 20 -21.25 -7.24 31.58
C SER A 20 -21.36 -6.34 32.82
N GLY A 21 -20.99 -5.06 32.70
CA GLY A 21 -21.14 -4.07 33.77
C GLY A 21 -20.04 -4.12 34.83
N GLN A 22 -18.87 -4.72 34.53
CA GLN A 22 -17.76 -4.81 35.49
C GLN A 22 -17.06 -3.48 35.77
N GLY A 23 -17.39 -2.42 35.03
CA GLY A 23 -16.86 -1.08 35.28
C GLY A 23 -17.27 -0.03 34.26
N SER A 24 -16.95 1.22 34.55
CA SER A 24 -17.12 2.33 33.61
C SER A 24 -16.04 2.30 32.52
N TYR A 25 -16.23 3.09 31.46
CA TYR A 25 -15.21 3.26 30.42
C TYR A 25 -13.87 3.71 30.98
N ASP A 26 -13.88 4.62 31.95
CA ASP A 26 -12.66 5.23 32.48
C ASP A 26 -11.93 4.25 33.40
N TYR A 27 -12.68 3.51 34.23
CA TYR A 27 -12.12 2.46 35.09
C TYR A 27 -11.44 1.35 34.28
N LEU A 28 -12.15 0.77 33.30
CA LEU A 28 -11.59 -0.31 32.48
C LEU A 28 -10.42 0.17 31.61
N ALA A 29 -10.47 1.43 31.16
CA ALA A 29 -9.38 2.03 30.43
C ALA A 29 -8.10 2.13 31.28
N GLU A 30 -8.22 2.56 32.53
CA GLU A 30 -7.11 2.65 33.48
C GLU A 30 -6.55 1.26 33.82
N VAL A 31 -7.43 0.31 34.19
CA VAL A 31 -7.04 -1.08 34.54
C VAL A 31 -6.26 -1.76 33.41
N HIS A 32 -6.64 -1.50 32.16
CA HIS A 32 -6.01 -2.12 31.00
C HIS A 32 -4.93 -1.25 30.33
N GLY A 33 -4.63 -0.07 30.87
CA GLY A 33 -3.63 0.86 30.31
C GLY A 33 -3.96 1.33 28.90
N ILE A 34 -5.24 1.48 28.57
CA ILE A 34 -5.72 1.96 27.27
C ILE A 34 -6.41 3.32 27.41
N GLY A 35 -6.53 4.06 26.30
CA GLY A 35 -7.31 5.30 26.31
C GLY A 35 -8.82 5.03 26.38
N ALA A 36 -9.56 5.78 27.22
CA ALA A 36 -11.02 5.65 27.33
C ALA A 36 -11.75 5.83 26.00
N LYS A 37 -11.26 6.73 25.13
CA LYS A 37 -11.78 6.89 23.77
C LYS A 37 -11.63 5.62 22.93
N THR A 38 -10.49 4.95 23.04
CA THR A 38 -10.22 3.68 22.33
C THR A 38 -11.20 2.60 22.76
N LEU A 39 -11.47 2.49 24.07
CA LEU A 39 -12.44 1.54 24.59
C LEU A 39 -13.87 1.84 24.10
N ARG A 40 -14.29 3.11 24.08
CA ARG A 40 -15.59 3.51 23.52
C ARG A 40 -15.72 3.10 22.05
N GLU A 41 -14.69 3.32 21.25
CA GLU A 41 -14.66 2.92 19.84
C GLU A 41 -14.76 1.39 19.67
N TRP A 42 -14.08 0.62 20.52
CA TRP A 42 -14.14 -0.83 20.51
C TRP A 42 -15.52 -1.37 20.86
N VAL A 43 -16.13 -0.84 21.92
CA VAL A 43 -17.49 -1.22 22.32
C VAL A 43 -18.50 -0.86 21.24
N HIS A 44 -18.38 0.33 20.64
CA HIS A 44 -19.28 0.75 19.56
C HIS A 44 -19.20 -0.20 18.35
N LYS A 45 -17.99 -0.54 17.90
CA LYS A 45 -17.79 -1.51 16.80
C LYS A 45 -18.32 -2.90 17.15
N TYR A 46 -18.07 -3.36 18.38
CA TYR A 46 -18.55 -4.66 18.83
C TYR A 46 -20.07 -4.75 18.87
N ARG A 47 -20.77 -3.69 19.30
CA ARG A 47 -22.25 -3.65 19.27
C ARG A 47 -22.82 -3.76 17.86
N LYS A 48 -22.10 -3.30 16.83
CA LYS A 48 -22.55 -3.32 15.43
C LYS A 48 -22.17 -4.59 14.67
N GLN A 49 -20.96 -5.11 14.90
CA GLN A 49 -20.37 -6.20 14.10
C GLN A 49 -20.05 -7.47 14.92
N GLY A 50 -20.26 -7.44 16.23
CA GLY A 50 -19.81 -8.48 17.16
C GLY A 50 -18.28 -8.67 17.17
N ALA A 51 -17.83 -9.86 17.55
CA ALA A 51 -16.41 -10.22 17.62
C ALA A 51 -15.66 -10.11 16.27
N SER A 52 -16.39 -10.08 15.15
CA SER A 52 -15.79 -9.99 13.81
C SER A 52 -15.02 -8.68 13.58
N CYS A 53 -15.36 -7.60 14.30
CA CYS A 53 -14.68 -6.30 14.16
C CYS A 53 -13.20 -6.31 14.55
N PHE A 54 -12.77 -7.29 15.36
CA PHE A 54 -11.37 -7.43 15.79
C PHE A 54 -10.57 -8.40 14.92
N LYS A 55 -11.21 -9.10 13.96
CA LYS A 55 -10.50 -9.99 13.04
C LYS A 55 -9.56 -9.17 12.15
N LYS A 56 -8.30 -9.58 12.08
CA LYS A 56 -7.32 -8.96 11.18
C LYS A 56 -7.72 -9.29 9.74
N LYS A 57 -8.05 -8.26 8.96
CA LYS A 57 -8.17 -8.41 7.50
C LYS A 57 -6.76 -8.65 6.92
N GLN A 58 -6.65 -9.61 6.01
CA GLN A 58 -5.41 -9.86 5.27
C GLN A 58 -5.27 -8.81 4.16
N GLY A 59 -4.11 -8.18 4.05
CA GLY A 59 -3.82 -7.17 3.03
C GLY A 59 -4.48 -5.80 3.27
N ASN A 60 -4.39 -4.94 2.24
CA ASN A 60 -4.99 -3.60 2.25
C ASN A 60 -6.49 -3.70 1.97
N ALA A 61 -7.28 -2.83 2.61
CA ALA A 61 -8.70 -2.72 2.29
C ALA A 61 -8.88 -2.00 0.94
N HIS A 62 -9.67 -2.61 0.05
CA HIS A 62 -10.00 -2.06 -1.26
C HIS A 62 -11.37 -1.39 -1.20
N TYR A 63 -11.45 -0.16 -1.70
CA TYR A 63 -12.67 0.62 -1.74
C TYR A 63 -12.80 1.25 -3.13
N SER A 64 -13.92 1.00 -3.81
CA SER A 64 -14.19 1.64 -5.11
C SER A 64 -14.53 3.12 -4.92
N LYS A 65 -14.45 3.89 -6.00
CA LYS A 65 -14.85 5.29 -6.06
C LYS A 65 -16.30 5.46 -5.63
N GLU A 66 -17.20 4.64 -6.18
CA GLU A 66 -18.65 4.68 -5.89
C GLU A 66 -18.92 4.43 -4.41
N PHE A 67 -18.25 3.41 -3.84
CA PHE A 67 -18.39 3.10 -2.43
C PHE A 67 -17.89 4.25 -1.53
N LYS A 68 -16.76 4.87 -1.87
CA LYS A 68 -16.23 6.03 -1.12
C LYS A 68 -17.21 7.19 -1.17
N THR A 69 -17.75 7.50 -2.36
CA THR A 69 -18.73 8.57 -2.55
C THR A 69 -20.00 8.31 -1.74
N MET A 70 -20.57 7.10 -1.82
CA MET A 70 -21.73 6.69 -1.04
C MET A 70 -21.52 6.92 0.46
N CYS A 71 -20.38 6.49 1.01
CA CYS A 71 -20.06 6.65 2.43
C CYS A 71 -19.93 8.12 2.83
N VAL A 72 -19.33 8.96 1.98
CA VAL A 72 -19.18 10.39 2.24
C VAL A 72 -20.56 11.08 2.24
N GLU A 73 -21.38 10.80 1.24
CA GLU A 73 -22.71 11.39 1.14
C GLU A 73 -23.63 10.95 2.28
N ALA A 74 -23.55 9.69 2.75
CA ALA A 74 -24.30 9.24 3.92
C ALA A 74 -23.99 10.08 5.16
N VAL A 75 -22.71 10.44 5.37
CA VAL A 75 -22.31 11.36 6.46
C VAL A 75 -22.86 12.77 6.21
N LEU A 76 -22.79 13.29 4.98
CA LEU A 76 -23.27 14.64 4.66
C LEU A 76 -24.80 14.78 4.75
N ARG A 77 -25.54 13.72 4.43
CA ARG A 77 -27.01 13.64 4.59
C ARG A 77 -27.44 13.42 6.05
N GLY A 78 -26.49 13.21 6.97
CA GLY A 78 -26.77 13.00 8.38
C GLY A 78 -27.34 11.62 8.71
N GLU A 79 -27.13 10.62 7.86
CA GLU A 79 -27.61 9.24 8.08
C GLU A 79 -26.86 8.52 9.22
N GLY A 80 -25.74 9.09 9.68
CA GLY A 80 -24.98 8.63 10.83
C GLY A 80 -23.74 9.47 11.06
N SER A 81 -23.13 9.30 12.23
CA SER A 81 -21.81 9.87 12.48
C SER A 81 -20.73 9.16 11.64
N VAL A 82 -19.55 9.76 11.54
CA VAL A 82 -18.39 9.10 10.90
C VAL A 82 -18.12 7.73 11.51
N ASP A 83 -18.30 7.59 12.84
CA ASP A 83 -18.05 6.33 13.54
C ASP A 83 -19.14 5.29 13.21
N ASP A 84 -20.40 5.72 13.07
CA ASP A 84 -21.51 4.84 12.65
C ASP A 84 -21.29 4.32 11.24
N ILE A 85 -20.95 5.18 10.28
CA ILE A 85 -20.70 4.78 8.88
C ILE A 85 -19.49 3.84 8.80
N VAL A 86 -18.42 4.12 9.54
CA VAL A 86 -17.24 3.26 9.61
C VAL A 86 -17.60 1.88 10.17
N ALA A 87 -18.45 1.83 11.20
CA ALA A 87 -18.92 0.59 11.78
C ALA A 87 -19.93 -0.14 10.86
N ASN A 88 -20.86 0.54 10.22
CA ASN A 88 -21.86 -0.11 9.36
C ASN A 88 -21.22 -0.71 8.10
N TYR A 89 -20.30 0.01 7.46
CA TYR A 89 -19.67 -0.41 6.20
C TYR A 89 -18.30 -1.04 6.37
N THR A 90 -17.91 -1.39 7.60
CA THR A 90 -16.65 -2.08 7.91
C THR A 90 -15.41 -1.39 7.35
N ILE A 91 -15.40 -0.05 7.37
CA ILE A 91 -14.27 0.79 6.96
C ILE A 91 -13.13 0.56 7.94
N SER A 92 -11.90 0.45 7.43
CA SER A 92 -10.74 0.04 8.22
C SER A 92 -10.46 0.98 9.40
N ALA A 93 -10.63 2.29 9.21
CA ALA A 93 -10.47 3.28 10.26
C ALA A 93 -11.32 4.53 10.03
N ARG A 94 -11.64 5.23 11.13
CA ARG A 94 -12.29 6.54 11.11
C ARG A 94 -11.56 7.55 10.23
N GLU A 95 -10.24 7.56 10.34
CA GLU A 95 -9.40 8.49 9.58
C GLU A 95 -9.49 8.24 8.07
N VAL A 96 -9.75 7.01 7.63
CA VAL A 96 -9.93 6.71 6.21
C VAL A 96 -11.16 7.43 5.65
N LEU A 97 -12.31 7.35 6.34
CA LEU A 97 -13.51 8.05 5.92
C LEU A 97 -13.34 9.58 6.02
N ARG A 98 -12.68 10.09 7.06
CA ARG A 98 -12.36 11.53 7.19
C ARG A 98 -11.53 12.05 6.02
N GLN A 99 -10.55 11.27 5.55
CA GLN A 99 -9.77 11.66 4.37
C GLN A 99 -10.61 11.68 3.09
N TRP A 100 -11.58 10.78 2.95
CA TRP A 100 -12.52 10.81 1.83
C TRP A 100 -13.39 12.07 1.87
N ILE A 101 -13.97 12.38 3.03
CA ILE A 101 -14.78 13.60 3.22
C ILE A 101 -13.94 14.85 2.91
N LYS A 102 -12.71 14.92 3.41
CA LYS A 102 -11.79 16.05 3.15
C LYS A 102 -11.50 16.22 1.67
N ARG A 103 -11.28 15.13 0.94
CA ARG A 103 -11.03 15.18 -0.52
C ARG A 103 -12.29 15.59 -1.28
N TYR A 104 -13.43 15.02 -0.93
CA TYR A 104 -14.73 15.34 -1.51
C TYR A 104 -15.05 16.82 -1.35
N ASN A 105 -14.93 17.37 -0.13
CA ASN A 105 -15.17 18.79 0.16
C ASN A 105 -14.18 19.73 -0.54
N ALA A 106 -12.99 19.25 -0.89
CA ALA A 106 -12.00 19.99 -1.67
C ALA A 106 -12.20 19.85 -3.19
N ASN A 107 -13.33 19.29 -3.64
CA ASN A 107 -13.62 18.94 -5.04
C ASN A 107 -12.52 18.10 -5.70
N LYS A 108 -11.80 17.29 -4.91
CA LYS A 108 -10.79 16.36 -5.42
C LYS A 108 -11.43 15.01 -5.68
N GLU A 109 -11.14 14.43 -6.85
CA GLU A 109 -11.67 13.14 -7.23
C GLU A 109 -11.27 12.03 -6.22
N LEU A 110 -12.27 11.28 -5.77
CA LEU A 110 -12.09 10.02 -5.07
C LEU A 110 -11.80 8.94 -6.12
N LYS A 111 -10.54 8.54 -6.24
CA LYS A 111 -10.11 7.51 -7.20
C LYS A 111 -10.41 6.11 -6.68
N ASP A 112 -10.55 5.14 -7.57
CA ASP A 112 -10.50 3.73 -7.22
C ASP A 112 -9.18 3.37 -6.53
N TYR A 113 -9.21 2.29 -5.76
CA TYR A 113 -7.97 1.68 -5.32
C TYR A 113 -7.31 0.99 -6.52
N ASP A 114 -6.35 1.69 -7.12
CA ASP A 114 -5.45 1.15 -8.11
C ASP A 114 -4.09 0.93 -7.42
N PRO A 115 -3.77 -0.32 -7.01
CA PRO A 115 -2.43 -0.64 -6.58
C PRO A 115 -1.56 -0.69 -7.83
N LYS A 116 -1.29 0.47 -8.44
CA LYS A 116 -0.19 0.55 -9.37
C LYS A 116 1.00 0.05 -8.59
N ARG A 117 1.51 -1.12 -8.98
CA ARG A 117 2.88 -1.50 -8.64
C ARG A 117 3.66 -0.33 -9.18
N GLU A 118 4.13 0.54 -8.28
CA GLU A 118 5.02 1.59 -8.71
C GLU A 118 6.09 0.92 -9.56
N VAL A 119 6.53 1.59 -10.61
CA VAL A 119 7.49 1.04 -11.58
C VAL A 119 8.76 0.48 -10.86
N TYR A 120 8.99 0.92 -9.62
CA TYR A 120 9.95 0.40 -8.65
C TYR A 120 9.75 -1.06 -8.19
N MET A 121 8.53 -1.61 -8.19
CA MET A 121 8.17 -2.96 -7.70
C MET A 121 7.62 -3.89 -8.79
N ALA A 122 7.65 -3.47 -10.06
CA ALA A 122 7.36 -4.37 -11.16
C ALA A 122 8.49 -5.40 -11.25
N ASN A 123 8.21 -6.66 -10.89
CA ASN A 123 8.96 -7.79 -11.42
C ASN A 123 8.61 -7.85 -12.91
N ALA A 124 9.40 -7.21 -13.77
CA ALA A 124 9.23 -7.35 -15.21
C ALA A 124 9.48 -8.82 -15.56
N ARG A 125 8.39 -9.56 -15.79
CA ARG A 125 8.42 -10.97 -16.20
C ARG A 125 8.76 -11.13 -17.68
N ARG A 126 8.74 -10.03 -18.44
CA ARG A 126 9.09 -10.02 -19.86
C ARG A 126 10.59 -10.24 -20.03
N LYS A 127 10.95 -11.22 -20.86
CA LYS A 127 12.31 -11.36 -21.37
C LYS A 127 12.54 -10.23 -22.38
N THR A 128 13.49 -9.35 -22.11
CA THR A 128 13.92 -8.31 -23.05
C THR A 128 15.11 -8.79 -23.87
N THR A 129 15.08 -8.51 -25.16
CA THR A 129 16.18 -8.74 -26.10
C THR A 129 17.24 -7.64 -25.97
N LEU A 130 18.45 -7.88 -26.49
CA LEU A 130 19.53 -6.88 -26.47
C LEU A 130 19.15 -5.61 -27.24
N ALA A 131 18.48 -5.76 -28.39
CA ALA A 131 18.01 -4.64 -29.20
C ALA A 131 17.00 -3.77 -28.44
N GLU A 132 16.02 -4.38 -27.77
CA GLU A 132 15.06 -3.67 -26.94
C GLU A 132 15.75 -2.94 -25.77
N ARG A 133 16.75 -3.55 -25.12
CA ARG A 133 17.52 -2.89 -24.04
C ARG A 133 18.28 -1.67 -24.55
N LYS A 134 18.85 -1.76 -25.76
CA LYS A 134 19.56 -0.64 -26.40
C LYS A 134 18.59 0.50 -26.70
N GLU A 135 17.47 0.20 -27.34
CA GLU A 135 16.41 1.18 -27.64
C GLU A 135 15.91 1.89 -26.37
N MET A 136 15.57 1.13 -25.32
CA MET A 136 15.11 1.69 -24.04
C MET A 136 16.17 2.58 -23.37
N THR A 137 17.45 2.20 -23.49
CA THR A 137 18.57 2.95 -22.90
C THR A 137 18.80 4.26 -23.62
N GLU A 138 18.84 4.23 -24.95
CA GLU A 138 18.97 5.42 -25.81
C GLU A 138 17.78 6.35 -25.62
N TYR A 139 16.55 5.81 -25.57
CA TYR A 139 15.35 6.57 -25.27
C TYR A 139 15.45 7.26 -23.89
N CYS A 140 15.87 6.53 -22.86
CA CYS A 140 15.99 7.10 -21.51
C CYS A 140 17.03 8.23 -21.46
N ILE A 141 18.16 8.09 -22.14
CA ILE A 141 19.22 9.11 -22.21
C ILE A 141 18.72 10.34 -22.97
N ALA A 142 18.06 10.15 -24.11
CA ALA A 142 17.50 11.24 -24.93
C ALA A 142 16.43 12.05 -24.17
N HIS A 143 15.65 11.41 -23.29
CA HIS A 143 14.62 12.06 -22.47
C HIS A 143 15.15 12.55 -21.12
N GLY A 144 16.44 12.89 -21.03
CA GLY A 144 17.02 13.51 -19.83
C GLY A 144 17.11 12.57 -18.62
N LYS A 145 17.33 11.27 -18.86
CA LYS A 145 17.37 10.20 -17.84
C LYS A 145 16.03 10.03 -17.12
N ASP A 146 14.91 10.14 -17.84
CA ASP A 146 13.58 9.81 -17.30
C ASP A 146 13.39 8.28 -17.18
N TYR A 147 13.99 7.71 -16.14
CA TYR A 147 13.91 6.28 -15.84
C TYR A 147 12.47 5.82 -15.57
N LYS A 148 11.65 6.66 -14.96
CA LYS A 148 10.29 6.30 -14.54
C LYS A 148 9.33 6.32 -15.73
N GLY A 149 9.43 7.34 -16.58
CA GLY A 149 8.66 7.41 -17.83
C GLY A 149 9.06 6.31 -18.80
N THR A 150 10.36 6.07 -18.98
CA THR A 150 10.85 4.99 -19.85
C THR A 150 10.36 3.63 -19.36
N ALA A 151 10.46 3.37 -18.06
CA ALA A 151 10.05 2.08 -17.52
C ALA A 151 8.52 1.88 -17.59
N ALA A 152 7.72 2.94 -17.48
CA ALA A 152 6.28 2.88 -17.72
C ALA A 152 5.92 2.69 -19.21
N LEU A 153 6.65 3.34 -20.12
CA LEU A 153 6.41 3.27 -21.57
C LEU A 153 6.67 1.87 -22.13
N TYR A 154 7.76 1.25 -21.69
CA TYR A 154 8.24 -0.03 -22.20
C TYR A 154 7.80 -1.24 -21.37
N ASP A 155 6.96 -1.04 -20.34
CA ASP A 155 6.50 -2.06 -19.40
C ASP A 155 7.65 -2.88 -18.77
N VAL A 156 8.69 -2.18 -18.33
CA VAL A 156 9.89 -2.74 -17.69
C VAL A 156 10.07 -2.19 -16.28
N SER A 157 10.88 -2.83 -15.46
CA SER A 157 11.15 -2.36 -14.10
C SER A 157 12.02 -1.12 -14.13
N TYR A 158 11.75 -0.16 -13.24
CA TYR A 158 12.63 0.98 -13.02
C TYR A 158 14.08 0.54 -12.79
N SER A 159 14.26 -0.50 -11.97
CA SER A 159 15.58 -1.03 -11.62
C SER A 159 16.34 -1.57 -12.83
N GLN A 160 15.63 -2.14 -13.82
CA GLN A 160 16.22 -2.62 -15.05
C GLN A 160 16.68 -1.45 -15.93
N VAL A 161 15.83 -0.45 -16.16
CA VAL A 161 16.19 0.73 -16.96
C VAL A 161 17.39 1.45 -16.35
N TYR A 162 17.39 1.63 -15.02
CA TYR A 162 18.52 2.21 -14.32
C TYR A 162 19.82 1.40 -14.53
N THR A 163 19.76 0.08 -14.37
CA THR A 163 20.93 -0.80 -14.54
C THR A 163 21.45 -0.78 -15.98
N TRP A 164 20.56 -0.82 -16.97
CA TRP A 164 20.93 -0.77 -18.38
C TRP A 164 21.59 0.56 -18.76
N VAL A 165 20.99 1.69 -18.37
CA VAL A 165 21.56 3.02 -18.62
C VAL A 165 22.91 3.17 -17.92
N LYS A 166 23.03 2.71 -16.67
CA LYS A 166 24.30 2.74 -15.94
C LYS A 166 25.39 1.95 -16.67
N ASN A 167 25.13 0.69 -17.01
CA ASN A 167 26.11 -0.17 -17.68
C ASN A 167 26.45 0.33 -19.09
N TYR A 168 25.49 0.93 -19.79
CA TYR A 168 25.72 1.51 -21.11
C TYR A 168 26.62 2.75 -21.04
N LEU A 169 26.49 3.57 -19.99
CA LEU A 169 27.40 4.70 -19.77
C LEU A 169 28.82 4.24 -19.38
N GLU A 170 28.95 3.10 -18.68
CA GLU A 170 30.25 2.56 -18.24
C GLU A 170 30.98 1.75 -19.32
N SER A 171 30.26 0.97 -20.13
CA SER A 171 30.86 -0.01 -21.05
C SER A 171 30.17 -0.08 -22.42
N GLY A 172 29.37 0.94 -22.78
CA GLY A 172 28.65 1.00 -24.05
C GLY A 172 27.70 -0.19 -24.24
N GLU A 173 27.52 -0.62 -25.49
CA GLU A 173 26.63 -1.73 -25.84
C GLU A 173 27.02 -3.06 -25.17
N ALA A 174 28.32 -3.26 -24.88
CA ALA A 174 28.81 -4.46 -24.20
C ALA A 174 28.24 -4.60 -22.78
N GLY A 175 27.92 -3.48 -22.10
CA GLY A 175 27.33 -3.45 -20.77
C GLY A 175 25.86 -3.88 -20.69
N LEU A 176 25.15 -3.94 -21.83
CA LEU A 176 23.75 -4.35 -21.91
C LEU A 176 23.56 -5.87 -22.05
N THR A 177 24.66 -6.60 -22.30
CA THR A 177 24.67 -8.05 -22.47
C THR A 177 24.62 -8.76 -21.12
N ASP A 178 23.70 -9.71 -20.95
CA ASP A 178 23.59 -10.51 -19.72
C ASP A 178 24.74 -11.53 -19.63
N ARG A 179 25.74 -11.25 -18.81
CA ARG A 179 26.88 -12.15 -18.54
C ARG A 179 26.69 -13.03 -17.29
N ARG A 180 25.52 -13.01 -16.64
CA ARG A 180 25.30 -13.81 -15.42
C ARG A 180 25.28 -15.31 -15.77
N GLY A 181 26.19 -16.08 -15.17
CA GLY A 181 26.28 -17.53 -15.34
C GLY A 181 26.99 -18.02 -16.61
N LYS A 182 27.64 -17.15 -17.39
CA LYS A 182 28.56 -17.56 -18.46
C LYS A 182 30.00 -17.40 -17.97
N HIS A 183 30.79 -18.48 -18.04
CA HIS A 183 32.23 -18.46 -17.82
C HIS A 183 32.87 -17.47 -18.81
N LYS A 184 33.87 -16.70 -18.37
CA LYS A 184 34.78 -16.01 -19.31
C LYS A 184 35.36 -17.06 -20.25
N THR A 185 35.38 -16.79 -21.54
CA THR A 185 36.05 -17.64 -22.53
C THR A 185 37.55 -17.41 -22.44
N ASP A 186 38.34 -18.46 -22.67
CA ASP A 186 39.81 -18.43 -22.55
C ASP A 186 40.48 -17.33 -23.42
N ASP A 187 39.81 -16.86 -24.49
CA ASP A 187 40.28 -15.74 -25.32
C ASP A 187 40.27 -14.36 -24.62
N GLU A 188 39.62 -14.20 -23.45
CA GLU A 188 39.72 -12.99 -22.61
C GLU A 188 40.85 -13.11 -21.54
N VAL A 189 41.66 -14.17 -21.58
CA VAL A 189 42.67 -14.51 -20.55
C VAL A 189 44.10 -14.58 -21.11
N ASP A 190 44.37 -14.00 -22.28
CA ASP A 190 45.73 -13.93 -22.83
C ASP A 190 46.16 -12.47 -23.09
N GLU A 191 46.49 -11.77 -21.99
CA GLU A 191 47.44 -10.65 -21.97
C GLU A 191 47.91 -10.49 -20.51
N LEU A 192 49.05 -11.12 -20.21
CA LEU A 192 49.92 -11.18 -19.01
C LEU A 192 50.13 -12.67 -18.66
N GLU A 193 51.16 -13.35 -19.16
CA GLU A 193 52.60 -13.01 -19.24
C GLU A 193 53.30 -13.87 -20.30
#